data_AF-A0A0F9AFA3-F1
#
_entry.id   AF-A0A0F9AFA3-F1
#
_cell.length_a   1.000
_cell.length_b   1.000
_cell.length_c   1.000
_cell.angle_alpha   90.00
_cell.angle_beta   90.00
_cell.angle_gamma   90.00
#
_symmetry.space_group_name_H-M   'P 1'
#
loop_
_entity.id
_entity.type
_entity.pdbx_description
1 polymer ?
#
loop_
_entity_poly.entity_id
_entity_poly.type
_entity_poly.pdbx_seq_one_letter_code
_entity_poly.pdbx_strand_id
1 'polypeptide(L)'
;MTQSNIQFEQIGLATEKGRYLDCPFCSIISRNTTRGIKMKTCSKCKQIKAFSDFYKNISKSVGLQNYCKACQKAYQQSPKGLKVSRRACYKYQRTKKGRQAHCKANKHFGVRNPSYIKANSAVKSAIRANRLPRPNTLNCRDCPAQANQYHHPDYSKPFEVVALCKNCHIKIHIKIA
;
A
#
# COMPACT_ATOMS: atom_id res chain seq x y z
N MET A 1 -24.97 56.41 -12.92
CA MET A 1 -24.95 57.35 -11.79
C MET A 1 -23.91 56.85 -10.80
N THR A 2 -22.89 57.69 -10.57
CA THR A 2 -21.93 57.76 -9.42
C THR A 2 -21.16 56.47 -9.05
N GLN A 3 -19.91 56.24 -9.47
CA GLN A 3 -18.62 56.90 -9.12
C GLN A 3 -18.31 57.02 -7.62
N SER A 4 -17.26 56.30 -7.20
CA SER A 4 -16.21 56.68 -6.22
C SER A 4 -15.20 55.51 -6.24
N ASN A 5 -14.07 55.50 -6.96
CA ASN A 5 -12.90 56.37 -7.03
C ASN A 5 -12.20 56.63 -5.69
N ILE A 6 -11.14 55.85 -5.40
CA ILE A 6 -9.92 56.31 -4.71
C ILE A 6 -8.72 55.61 -5.39
N GLN A 7 -7.86 56.42 -6.02
CA GLN A 7 -6.56 56.07 -6.60
C GLN A 7 -5.42 56.25 -5.58
N PHE A 8 -4.21 55.88 -6.05
CA PHE A 8 -2.87 56.30 -5.63
C PHE A 8 -2.16 55.34 -4.63
N GLU A 9 -0.92 54.88 -4.84
CA GLU A 9 0.13 55.27 -5.79
C GLU A 9 1.19 54.15 -5.86
N GLN A 10 1.80 53.97 -7.04
CA GLN A 10 3.03 53.19 -7.21
C GLN A 10 4.23 54.05 -6.80
N ILE A 11 5.24 53.49 -6.10
CA ILE A 11 6.66 53.73 -6.39
C ILE A 11 7.57 52.82 -5.56
N GLY A 12 8.65 52.30 -6.17
CA GLY A 12 9.85 51.92 -5.43
C GLY A 12 10.59 50.71 -5.99
N LEU A 13 11.55 50.99 -6.87
CA LEU A 13 12.48 50.07 -7.50
C LEU A 13 13.44 49.39 -6.52
N ALA A 14 14.00 48.27 -6.97
CA ALA A 14 15.06 47.49 -6.35
C ALA A 14 16.29 48.32 -5.92
N THR A 15 16.87 47.98 -4.77
CA THR A 15 18.29 48.19 -4.50
C THR A 15 18.90 47.00 -3.76
N GLU A 16 20.18 46.79 -4.07
CA GLU A 16 21.00 45.63 -3.78
C GLU A 16 21.65 45.70 -2.39
N LYS A 17 22.06 44.53 -1.86
CA LYS A 17 23.09 44.30 -0.82
C LYS A 17 22.82 44.82 0.61
N GLY A 18 22.50 43.86 1.50
CA GLY A 18 23.38 43.58 2.64
C GLY A 18 23.03 44.16 4.03
N ARG A 19 22.82 43.21 4.95
CA ARG A 19 23.16 43.19 6.39
C ARG A 19 22.31 43.97 7.39
N TYR A 20 21.90 43.18 8.38
CA TYR A 20 21.32 43.46 9.69
C TYR A 20 22.18 44.36 10.58
N LEU A 21 21.59 44.69 11.75
CA LEU A 21 22.14 45.29 12.99
C LEU A 21 21.85 46.80 12.99
N ASP A 22 21.03 47.36 13.87
CA ASP A 22 21.20 47.38 15.33
C ASP A 22 19.86 47.60 16.06
N CYS A 23 19.56 46.76 17.07
CA CYS A 23 18.53 47.05 18.08
C CYS A 23 19.21 46.96 19.46
N PRO A 24 19.25 48.05 20.25
CA PRO A 24 20.17 48.20 21.38
C PRO A 24 19.62 47.69 22.74
N PHE A 25 18.60 46.84 22.77
CA PHE A 25 17.87 46.56 24.03
C PHE A 25 17.59 45.08 24.36
N CYS A 26 18.36 44.12 23.83
CA CYS A 26 18.23 42.74 24.32
C CYS A 26 19.57 41.99 24.36
N SER A 27 20.31 42.25 25.43
CA SER A 27 21.54 41.58 25.84
C SER A 27 21.23 40.41 26.80
N ILE A 28 20.34 39.50 26.42
CA ILE A 28 20.21 38.18 27.06
C ILE A 28 20.33 37.11 25.97
N ILE A 29 21.36 36.30 26.12
CA ILE A 29 21.90 35.41 25.11
C ILE A 29 20.97 34.21 24.87
N SER A 30 20.56 34.07 23.60
CA SER A 30 20.44 32.80 22.83
C SER A 30 19.58 31.67 23.40
N ARG A 31 18.31 31.58 22.94
CA ARG A 31 17.67 30.29 22.56
C ARG A 31 16.75 30.48 21.35
N ASN A 32 17.37 30.44 20.17
CA ASN A 32 16.72 30.28 18.87
C ASN A 32 15.63 29.18 18.91
N THR A 33 14.37 29.54 18.70
CA THR A 33 13.27 28.58 18.48
C THR A 33 12.50 28.80 17.18
N THR A 34 13.11 29.43 16.18
CA THR A 34 12.73 29.20 14.77
C THR A 34 13.45 27.95 14.27
N ARG A 35 12.80 26.79 14.52
CA ARG A 35 13.21 25.44 14.06
C ARG A 35 13.70 25.48 12.61
N GLY A 36 15.00 25.25 12.43
CA GLY A 36 15.64 25.10 11.12
C GLY A 36 15.10 23.91 10.34
N ILE A 37 14.11 24.16 9.48
CA ILE A 37 13.60 23.17 8.54
C ILE A 37 14.70 22.95 7.49
N LYS A 38 15.37 21.80 7.58
CA LYS A 38 16.37 21.39 6.57
C LYS A 38 15.63 21.03 5.27
N MET A 39 16.07 21.61 4.15
CA MET A 39 15.43 21.45 2.83
C MET A 39 16.33 20.69 1.85
N LYS A 40 15.73 19.83 1.01
CA LYS A 40 16.41 19.03 -0.01
C LYS A 40 15.65 19.07 -1.33
N THR A 41 16.38 19.13 -2.43
CA THR A 41 15.79 19.04 -3.78
C THR A 41 15.54 17.59 -4.17
N CYS A 42 14.33 17.30 -4.67
CA CYS A 42 14.00 15.98 -5.21
C CYS A 42 14.58 15.81 -6.62
N SER A 43 15.34 14.75 -6.86
CA SER A 43 15.95 14.49 -8.19
C SER A 43 14.95 14.15 -9.29
N LYS A 44 13.68 13.84 -8.96
CA LYS A 44 12.64 13.46 -9.94
C LYS A 44 11.74 14.62 -10.35
N CYS A 45 11.11 15.30 -9.39
CA CYS A 45 10.28 16.47 -9.68
C CYS A 45 11.02 17.81 -9.63
N LYS A 46 12.31 17.81 -9.24
CA LYS A 46 13.18 18.98 -9.11
C LYS A 46 12.71 20.07 -8.13
N GLN A 47 11.67 19.80 -7.34
CA GLN A 47 11.19 20.71 -6.31
C GLN A 47 12.03 20.62 -5.03
N ILE A 48 12.24 21.76 -4.39
CA ILE A 48 12.82 21.88 -3.05
C ILE A 48 11.73 21.56 -2.03
N LYS A 49 11.96 20.57 -1.16
CA LYS A 49 11.02 20.11 -0.15
C LYS A 49 11.70 19.94 1.20
N ALA A 50 10.94 19.91 2.28
CA ALA A 50 11.49 19.69 3.60
C ALA A 50 12.07 18.27 3.73
N PHE A 51 13.08 18.09 4.58
CA PHE A 51 13.66 16.78 4.87
C PHE A 51 12.60 15.75 5.34
N SER A 52 11.55 16.23 6.00
CA SER A 52 10.37 15.43 6.39
C SER A 52 9.63 14.81 5.20
N ASP A 53 9.76 15.36 4.00
CA ASP A 53 9.12 14.87 2.78
C ASP A 53 9.93 13.79 2.06
N PHE A 54 11.03 13.34 2.65
CA PHE A 54 11.86 12.27 2.13
C PHE A 54 11.85 11.07 3.08
N TYR A 55 11.97 9.87 2.54
CA TYR A 55 12.17 8.68 3.37
C TYR A 55 13.62 8.63 3.88
N LYS A 56 13.80 8.19 5.13
CA LYS A 56 15.13 7.94 5.69
C LYS A 56 15.84 6.85 4.88
N ASN A 57 17.10 7.11 4.52
CA ASN A 57 17.99 6.15 3.91
C ASN A 57 19.42 6.41 4.37
N ILE A 58 19.83 5.67 5.41
CA ILE A 58 21.14 5.79 6.04
C ILE A 58 22.33 5.48 5.11
N SER A 59 22.10 4.78 3.99
CA SER A 59 23.16 4.54 3.00
C SER A 59 23.55 5.77 2.18
N LYS A 60 22.80 6.87 2.30
CA LYS A 60 23.10 8.14 1.63
C LYS A 60 23.87 9.05 2.57
N SER A 61 24.74 9.89 2.01
CA SER A 61 25.54 10.87 2.78
C SER A 61 24.69 11.76 3.71
N VAL A 62 23.51 12.18 3.24
CA VAL A 62 22.56 13.01 4.01
C VAL A 62 21.56 12.16 4.83
N GLY A 63 21.61 10.83 4.75
CA GLY A 63 20.69 9.94 5.43
C GLY A 63 19.24 9.96 4.88
N LEU A 64 19.02 10.54 3.70
CA LEU A 64 17.70 10.71 3.07
C LEU A 64 17.69 10.25 1.61
N GLN A 65 16.56 9.71 1.17
CA GLN A 65 16.31 9.36 -0.23
C GLN A 65 16.48 10.55 -1.19
N ASN A 66 16.70 10.23 -2.47
CA ASN A 66 16.82 11.22 -3.54
C ASN A 66 15.45 11.68 -4.05
N TYR A 67 14.44 10.82 -3.92
CA TYR A 67 13.07 11.11 -4.32
C TYR A 67 12.23 11.49 -3.11
N CYS A 68 11.37 12.50 -3.28
CA CYS A 68 10.38 12.83 -2.27
C CYS A 68 9.36 11.69 -2.15
N LYS A 69 8.63 11.65 -1.03
CA LYS A 69 7.64 10.62 -0.71
C LYS A 69 6.61 10.43 -1.83
N ALA A 70 6.13 11.52 -2.42
CA ALA A 70 5.16 11.49 -3.52
C ALA A 70 5.75 10.81 -4.77
N CYS A 71 6.93 11.24 -5.23
CA CYS A 71 7.60 10.63 -6.38
C CYS A 71 7.96 9.16 -6.14
N GLN A 72 8.35 8.81 -4.91
CA GLN A 72 8.66 7.44 -4.52
C GLN A 72 7.41 6.56 -4.56
N LYS A 73 6.27 7.03 -4.04
CA LYS A 73 4.99 6.31 -4.09
C LYS A 73 4.54 6.08 -5.53
N ALA A 74 4.60 7.13 -6.36
CA ALA A 74 4.29 7.02 -7.79
C ALA A 74 5.19 6.00 -8.51
N TYR A 75 6.48 5.96 -8.18
CA TYR A 75 7.39 4.94 -8.72
C TYR A 75 7.01 3.53 -8.25
N GLN A 76 6.73 3.32 -6.97
CA GLN A 76 6.36 2.01 -6.42
C GLN A 76 5.08 1.46 -7.05
N GLN A 77 4.12 2.32 -7.37
CA GLN A 77 2.87 1.96 -8.05
C GLN A 77 3.01 1.80 -9.57
N SER A 78 4.10 2.31 -10.17
CA SER A 78 4.34 2.16 -11.60
C SER A 78 4.58 0.69 -12.00
N PRO A 79 4.31 0.30 -13.27
CA PRO A 79 4.58 -1.06 -13.74
C PRO A 79 6.02 -1.52 -13.52
N LYS A 80 6.98 -0.60 -13.69
CA LYS A 80 8.41 -0.87 -13.43
C LYS A 80 8.67 -1.14 -11.95
N GLY A 81 8.12 -0.33 -11.05
CA GLY A 81 8.26 -0.52 -9.60
C GLY A 81 7.62 -1.81 -9.10
N LEU A 82 6.41 -2.12 -9.57
CA LEU A 82 5.71 -3.37 -9.27
C LEU A 82 6.50 -4.60 -9.76
N LYS A 83 7.13 -4.53 -10.94
CA LYS A 83 7.99 -5.62 -11.46
C LYS A 83 9.20 -5.87 -10.55
N VAL A 84 9.84 -4.80 -10.08
CA VAL A 84 10.97 -4.90 -9.12
C VAL A 84 10.50 -5.51 -7.80
N SER A 85 9.40 -5.00 -7.23
CA SER A 85 8.82 -5.51 -5.98
C SER A 85 8.47 -7.00 -6.09
N ARG A 86 7.75 -7.40 -7.15
CA ARG A 86 7.39 -8.79 -7.43
C ARG A 86 8.62 -9.69 -7.51
N ARG A 87 9.68 -9.26 -8.21
CA ARG A 87 10.94 -10.00 -8.31
C ARG A 87 11.60 -10.17 -6.95
N ALA A 88 11.60 -9.13 -6.11
CA ALA A 88 12.15 -9.19 -4.76
C ALA A 88 11.35 -10.17 -3.88
N CYS A 89 10.01 -10.09 -3.90
CA CYS A 89 9.14 -11.03 -3.18
C CYS A 89 9.37 -12.48 -3.62
N TYR A 90 9.41 -12.74 -4.94
CA TYR A 90 9.68 -14.07 -5.49
C TYR A 90 11.01 -14.64 -5.00
N LYS A 91 12.09 -13.83 -5.05
CA LYS A 91 13.40 -14.24 -4.53
C LYS A 91 13.34 -14.57 -3.04
N TYR A 92 12.71 -13.70 -2.24
CA TYR A 92 12.58 -13.91 -0.79
C TYR A 92 11.80 -15.19 -0.45
N GLN A 93 10.67 -15.43 -1.10
CA GLN A 93 9.83 -16.63 -0.89
C GLN A 93 10.60 -17.95 -1.09
N ARG A 94 11.62 -17.94 -1.96
CA ARG A 94 12.49 -19.10 -2.23
C ARG A 94 13.66 -19.27 -1.26
N THR A 95 13.88 -18.32 -0.34
CA THR A 95 14.87 -18.49 0.72
C THR A 95 14.38 -19.43 1.82
N LYS A 96 15.28 -20.01 2.61
CA LYS A 96 14.90 -20.82 3.79
C LYS A 96 14.02 -20.01 4.77
N LYS A 97 14.41 -18.76 5.06
CA LYS A 97 13.65 -17.85 5.93
C LYS A 97 12.26 -17.55 5.36
N GLY A 98 12.13 -17.30 4.06
CA GLY A 98 10.85 -17.05 3.40
C GLY A 98 9.92 -18.26 3.45
N ARG A 99 10.42 -19.46 3.16
CA ARG A 99 9.64 -20.70 3.32
C ARG A 99 9.19 -20.91 4.77
N GLN A 100 10.07 -20.69 5.74
CA GLN A 100 9.73 -20.79 7.15
C GLN A 100 8.63 -19.79 7.56
N ALA A 101 8.73 -18.53 7.11
CA ALA A 101 7.69 -17.53 7.34
C ALA A 101 6.35 -17.94 6.73
N HIS A 102 6.35 -18.49 5.52
CA HIS A 102 5.15 -19.03 4.88
C HIS A 102 4.54 -20.20 5.66
N CYS A 103 5.34 -21.18 6.08
CA CYS A 103 4.86 -22.29 6.90
C CYS A 103 4.25 -21.81 8.22
N LYS A 104 4.89 -20.85 8.90
CA LYS A 104 4.36 -20.24 10.14
C LYS A 104 3.01 -19.57 9.87
N ALA A 105 2.91 -18.75 8.82
CA ALA A 105 1.67 -18.07 8.45
C ALA A 105 0.54 -19.07 8.17
N ASN A 106 0.82 -20.15 7.43
CA ASN A 106 -0.16 -21.21 7.15
C ASN A 106 -0.59 -21.94 8.42
N LYS A 107 0.33 -22.23 9.35
CA LYS A 107 0.01 -22.83 10.65
C LYS A 107 -0.93 -21.92 11.44
N HIS A 108 -0.60 -20.63 11.56
CA HIS A 108 -1.45 -19.66 12.25
C HIS A 108 -2.80 -19.43 11.55
N PHE A 109 -2.87 -19.56 10.23
CA PHE A 109 -4.13 -19.52 9.49
C PHE A 109 -5.04 -20.69 9.90
N GLY A 110 -4.50 -21.92 9.95
CA GLY A 110 -5.26 -23.10 10.36
C GLY A 110 -5.79 -23.01 11.79
N VAL A 111 -4.97 -22.49 12.72
CA VAL A 111 -5.39 -22.28 14.13
C VAL A 111 -6.52 -21.26 14.24
N ARG A 112 -6.45 -20.14 13.50
CA ARG A 112 -7.46 -19.07 13.55
C ARG A 112 -8.74 -19.42 12.80
N ASN A 113 -8.68 -20.35 11.84
CA ASN A 113 -9.81 -20.67 10.97
C ASN A 113 -10.14 -22.18 11.00
N PRO A 114 -10.48 -22.74 12.17
CA PRO A 114 -10.72 -24.18 12.31
C PRO A 114 -11.96 -24.63 11.53
N SER A 115 -13.04 -23.83 11.51
CA SER A 115 -14.25 -24.12 10.74
C SER A 115 -13.95 -24.22 9.23
N TYR A 116 -13.18 -23.28 8.68
CA TYR A 116 -12.71 -23.35 7.29
C TYR A 116 -11.95 -24.65 7.00
N ILE A 117 -11.01 -25.05 7.86
CA ILE A 117 -10.21 -26.27 7.67
C ILE A 117 -11.11 -27.51 7.74
N LYS A 118 -12.02 -27.58 8.72
CA LYS A 118 -12.96 -28.70 8.91
C LYS A 118 -13.88 -28.85 7.71
N ALA A 119 -14.52 -27.77 7.26
CA ALA A 119 -15.46 -27.79 6.13
C ALA A 119 -14.79 -28.29 4.85
N ASN A 120 -13.65 -27.69 4.48
CA ASN A 120 -12.91 -28.10 3.30
C ASN A 120 -12.42 -29.56 3.39
N SER A 121 -12.02 -30.02 4.58
CA SER A 121 -11.57 -31.40 4.79
C SER A 121 -12.72 -32.40 4.65
N ALA A 122 -13.90 -32.06 5.17
CA ALA A 122 -15.10 -32.89 5.05
C ALA A 122 -15.55 -33.04 3.59
N VAL A 123 -15.58 -31.95 2.81
CA VAL A 123 -15.89 -31.97 1.37
C VAL A 123 -14.90 -32.85 0.62
N LYS A 124 -13.59 -32.68 0.84
CA LYS A 124 -12.55 -33.52 0.22
C LYS A 124 -12.73 -35.00 0.57
N SER A 125 -13.10 -35.30 1.81
CA SER A 125 -13.37 -36.66 2.24
C SER A 125 -14.60 -37.25 1.56
N ALA A 126 -15.68 -36.49 1.46
CA ALA A 126 -16.91 -36.91 0.78
C ALA A 126 -16.68 -37.18 -0.71
N ILE A 127 -15.87 -36.35 -1.40
CA ILE A 127 -15.48 -36.59 -2.79
C ILE A 127 -14.69 -37.89 -2.93
N ARG A 128 -13.69 -38.13 -2.05
CA ARG A 128 -12.91 -39.38 -2.09
C ARG A 128 -13.76 -40.62 -1.81
N ALA A 129 -14.77 -40.48 -0.96
CA ALA A 129 -15.72 -41.54 -0.64
C ALA A 129 -16.88 -41.66 -1.64
N ASN A 130 -16.85 -40.92 -2.75
CA ASN A 130 -17.93 -40.85 -3.75
C ASN A 130 -19.31 -40.45 -3.20
N ARG A 131 -19.37 -39.80 -2.03
CA ARG A 131 -20.59 -39.26 -1.42
C ARG A 131 -20.93 -37.86 -1.91
N LEU A 132 -19.98 -37.20 -2.57
CA LEU A 132 -20.15 -35.91 -3.22
C LEU A 132 -19.49 -35.98 -4.60
N PRO A 133 -20.16 -35.55 -5.69
CA PRO A 133 -19.53 -35.53 -7.00
C PRO A 133 -18.33 -34.58 -7.03
N ARG A 134 -17.39 -34.82 -7.94
CA ARG A 134 -16.30 -33.86 -8.17
C ARG A 134 -16.92 -32.58 -8.77
N PRO A 135 -16.46 -31.38 -8.40
CA PRO A 135 -17.07 -30.15 -8.89
C PRO A 135 -16.97 -30.01 -10.41
N ASN A 136 -15.95 -30.60 -11.04
CA ASN A 136 -15.85 -30.63 -12.49
C ASN A 136 -16.85 -31.57 -13.17
N THR A 137 -17.60 -32.41 -12.48
CA THR A 137 -18.69 -33.15 -13.11
C THR A 137 -20.01 -32.37 -13.08
N LEU A 138 -20.00 -31.14 -12.57
CA LEU A 138 -21.16 -30.29 -12.41
C LEU A 138 -21.03 -29.01 -13.24
N ASN A 139 -22.17 -28.42 -13.57
CA ASN A 139 -22.23 -27.08 -14.15
C ASN A 139 -22.10 -26.03 -13.03
N CYS A 140 -21.52 -24.88 -13.36
CA CYS A 140 -21.48 -23.74 -12.46
C CYS A 140 -22.90 -23.24 -12.20
N ARG A 141 -23.23 -22.92 -10.95
CA ARG A 141 -24.54 -22.33 -10.60
C ARG A 141 -24.80 -20.99 -11.31
N ASP A 142 -23.77 -20.15 -11.39
CA ASP A 142 -23.95 -18.74 -11.80
C ASP A 142 -23.61 -18.45 -13.27
N CYS A 143 -23.17 -19.45 -14.03
CA CYS A 143 -22.85 -19.27 -15.45
C CYS A 143 -22.86 -20.61 -16.22
N PRO A 144 -22.90 -20.58 -17.56
CA PRO A 144 -22.92 -21.80 -18.38
C PRO A 144 -21.62 -22.64 -18.35
N ALA A 145 -20.56 -22.16 -17.70
CA ALA A 145 -19.29 -22.89 -17.65
C ALA A 145 -19.35 -24.08 -16.68
N GLN A 146 -18.47 -25.05 -16.90
CA GLN A 146 -18.27 -26.17 -15.97
C GLN A 146 -17.72 -25.66 -14.63
N ALA A 147 -18.23 -26.19 -13.53
CA ALA A 147 -17.70 -25.88 -12.21
C ALA A 147 -16.31 -26.49 -12.03
N ASN A 148 -15.52 -25.94 -11.11
CA ASN A 148 -14.22 -26.51 -10.76
C ASN A 148 -13.89 -26.40 -9.28
N GLN A 149 -14.70 -25.66 -8.51
CA GLN A 149 -14.52 -25.43 -7.09
C GLN A 149 -15.88 -25.49 -6.39
N TYR A 150 -15.84 -25.94 -5.14
CA TYR A 150 -16.96 -25.79 -4.21
C TYR A 150 -16.76 -24.52 -3.39
N HIS A 151 -17.75 -23.64 -3.41
CA HIS A 151 -17.86 -22.50 -2.52
C HIS A 151 -18.66 -22.91 -1.27
N HIS A 152 -18.21 -22.45 -0.10
CA HIS A 152 -18.93 -22.61 1.15
C HIS A 152 -19.56 -21.25 1.49
N PRO A 153 -20.89 -21.07 1.36
CA PRO A 153 -21.58 -19.87 1.83
C PRO A 153 -21.49 -19.75 3.36
N ASP A 154 -21.56 -20.89 4.06
CA ASP A 154 -21.38 -21.01 5.50
C ASP A 154 -20.40 -22.15 5.82
N TYR A 155 -19.25 -21.81 6.40
CA TYR A 155 -18.23 -22.79 6.79
C TYR A 155 -18.64 -23.63 8.01
N SER A 156 -19.69 -23.26 8.75
CA SER A 156 -20.26 -24.08 9.83
C SER A 156 -21.04 -25.28 9.30
N LYS A 157 -21.37 -25.29 8.01
CA LYS A 157 -22.16 -26.33 7.35
C LYS A 157 -21.37 -26.98 6.20
N PRO A 158 -20.52 -27.98 6.49
CA PRO A 158 -19.52 -28.48 5.55
C PRO A 158 -20.04 -28.98 4.20
N PHE A 159 -21.27 -29.50 4.15
CA PHE A 159 -21.82 -30.10 2.93
C PHE A 159 -22.79 -29.19 2.18
N GLU A 160 -23.15 -28.02 2.74
CA GLU A 160 -23.92 -27.00 2.04
C GLU A 160 -23.00 -26.19 1.11
N VAL A 161 -22.52 -26.84 0.06
CA VAL A 161 -21.59 -26.25 -0.91
C VAL A 161 -22.24 -25.94 -2.25
N VAL A 162 -21.75 -24.89 -2.89
CA VAL A 162 -22.19 -24.48 -4.23
C VAL A 162 -21.10 -24.75 -5.24
N ALA A 163 -21.42 -25.50 -6.30
CA ALA A 163 -20.50 -25.75 -7.40
C ALA A 163 -20.37 -24.50 -8.28
N LEU A 164 -19.15 -23.94 -8.37
CA LEU A 164 -18.87 -22.74 -9.15
C LEU A 164 -17.63 -22.92 -10.01
N CYS A 165 -17.59 -22.20 -11.12
CA CYS A 165 -16.35 -21.98 -11.86
C CYS A 165 -15.47 -20.98 -11.08
N LYS A 166 -14.16 -21.04 -11.31
CA LYS A 166 -13.17 -20.15 -10.68
C LYS A 166 -13.54 -18.66 -10.74
N ASN A 167 -14.06 -18.20 -11.87
CA ASN A 167 -14.40 -16.78 -12.06
C ASN A 167 -15.60 -16.37 -11.20
N CYS A 168 -16.67 -17.18 -11.16
CA CYS A 168 -17.82 -16.91 -10.30
C CYS A 168 -17.45 -17.04 -8.81
N HIS A 169 -16.62 -18.01 -8.45
CA HIS A 169 -16.14 -18.16 -7.07
C HIS A 169 -15.35 -16.93 -6.59
N ILE A 170 -14.46 -16.37 -7.43
CA ILE A 170 -13.72 -15.15 -7.10
C ILE A 170 -14.67 -13.95 -6.94
N LYS A 171 -15.67 -13.80 -7.82
CA LYS A 171 -16.64 -12.69 -7.73
C LYS A 171 -17.37 -12.67 -6.40
N ILE A 172 -17.69 -13.84 -5.82
CA ILE A 172 -18.32 -13.92 -4.50
C ILE A 172 -17.38 -13.37 -3.41
N HIS A 173 -16.11 -13.78 -3.39
CA HIS A 173 -15.15 -13.28 -2.39
C HIS A 173 -14.77 -11.81 -2.57
N ILE A 174 -14.89 -11.25 -3.78
CA ILE A 174 -14.70 -9.81 -4.02
C ILE A 174 -15.92 -9.01 -3.52
N LYS A 175 -17.14 -9.51 -3.70
CA LYS A 175 -18.37 -8.81 -3.28
C LYS A 175 -18.61 -8.81 -1.77
N ILE A 176 -17.91 -9.68 -1.03
CA ILE A 176 -18.04 -9.83 0.43
C ILE A 176 -16.89 -9.12 1.18
N ALA A 177 -15.92 -8.52 0.47
CA ALA A 177 -14.77 -7.80 1.04
C ALA A 177 -14.86 -6.28 0.82
#